data_AF-A0A7X5R693-F1
#
_entry.id   AF-A0A7X5R693-F1
#
_cell.length_a   1.000
_cell.length_b   1.000
_cell.length_c   1.000
_cell.angle_alpha   90.00
_cell.angle_beta   90.00
_cell.angle_gamma   90.00
#
_symmetry.space_group_name_H-M   'P 1'
#
loop_
_entity.id
_entity.type
_entity.pdbx_description
1 polymer ?
#
loop_
_entity_poly.entity_id
_entity_poly.type
_entity_poly.pdbx_seq_one_letter_code
_entity_poly.pdbx_strand_id
1 'polypeptide(L)'
;MKKRIIAALCAAVLIPTICVNAEYKESDLKNAVDKAIEWKDANDNPLYGIGTSSADWYIIALNRLGKSYDYKEYLAGLDGVAAGYDEENNASDMHRTAMAASASGGNPMYIGGRDLIADGTYFRDNTAPLGQEGVNGYSWALIALDSKDYDVPEWALKNRNDIIVGILSHQNTDGSFDGSVYDTASAVTALAPYCETSGAYTITQNQTGYTFDISPADAVDNALRYLADEQDIDGDWGDLRSTAMTVVALGAMDIDADNDDRFTAKKGTAIDGLMSFQKRNGGFAMNNNTADGEATSLALCALTSHLRYMENKAPLFRMTVNDSISFATAAPATVKPTAKPATTKKPTATTKATTKPTTTKKPSNTMKPTKTAAPADGSPKPSATPRATKRPALVGPVEMPGPMPTPTPEVTEENEAENGKTSNGTAAVVIAVVVLILLCASAVLWYLQKKGKIRLEKLFVRAKKKDDKLYKAKKHRKTELHRRYEQREKYKTRKKYNKKR
;
A
#
# COMPACT_ATOMS: atom_id res chain seq x y z
N MET A 1 47.86 20.25 34.13
CA MET A 1 47.53 20.16 32.68
C MET A 1 47.33 18.72 32.19
N LYS A 2 48.37 17.87 32.07
CA LYS A 2 48.34 16.55 31.36
C LYS A 2 47.16 15.59 31.64
N LYS A 3 46.50 15.63 32.81
CA LYS A 3 45.27 14.83 33.08
C LYS A 3 44.00 15.35 32.36
N ARG A 4 43.83 16.68 32.16
CA ARG A 4 42.63 17.26 31.53
C ARG A 4 42.57 17.01 30.02
N ILE A 5 43.72 17.02 29.33
CA ILE A 5 43.81 16.73 27.88
C ILE A 5 43.38 15.30 27.57
N ILE A 6 43.72 14.33 28.42
CA ILE A 6 43.33 12.92 28.25
C ILE A 6 41.81 12.76 28.43
N ALA A 7 41.18 13.50 29.35
CA ALA A 7 39.72 13.46 29.52
C ALA A 7 38.98 13.98 28.28
N ALA A 8 39.45 15.08 27.68
CA ALA A 8 38.89 15.61 26.43
C ALA A 8 39.04 14.62 25.25
N LEU A 9 40.20 13.97 25.12
CA LEU A 9 40.42 12.94 24.10
C LEU A 9 39.57 11.67 24.32
N CYS A 10 39.23 11.31 25.56
CA CYS A 10 38.28 10.22 25.82
C CYS A 10 36.82 10.61 25.55
N ALA A 11 36.45 11.88 25.73
CA ALA A 11 35.11 12.38 25.36
C ALA A 11 34.92 12.38 23.83
N ALA A 12 35.94 12.77 23.06
CA ALA A 12 35.91 12.75 21.59
C ALA A 12 35.78 11.34 20.97
N VAL A 13 36.04 10.27 21.75
CA VAL A 13 35.85 8.86 21.33
C VAL A 13 34.49 8.30 21.82
N LEU A 14 33.66 9.14 22.44
CA LEU A 14 32.26 8.87 22.78
C LEU A 14 31.29 9.79 22.03
N ILE A 15 31.71 10.33 20.88
CA ILE A 15 30.76 10.69 19.82
C ILE A 15 30.15 9.35 19.36
N PRO A 16 28.84 9.09 19.55
CA PRO A 16 28.23 7.93 18.91
C PRO A 16 28.38 8.12 17.40
N THR A 17 28.73 7.05 16.67
CA THR A 17 28.66 7.11 15.21
C THR A 17 27.19 7.24 14.83
N ILE A 18 26.72 8.47 14.71
CA ILE A 18 25.45 8.80 14.06
C ILE A 18 25.67 8.36 12.61
N CYS A 19 25.09 7.21 12.28
CA CYS A 19 24.85 6.85 10.89
C CYS A 19 23.84 7.88 10.38
N VAL A 20 24.34 9.00 9.86
CA VAL A 20 23.52 9.89 9.05
C VAL A 20 23.25 9.11 7.78
N ASN A 21 22.14 8.36 7.79
CA ASN A 21 21.57 7.84 6.57
C ASN A 21 21.28 9.05 5.67
N ALA A 22 21.49 8.87 4.36
CA ALA A 22 21.34 10.00 3.46
C ALA A 22 19.87 10.07 3.07
N GLU A 23 19.19 11.05 3.67
CA GLU A 23 17.83 11.52 3.38
C GLU A 23 17.42 11.25 1.92
N TYR A 24 16.31 10.53 1.75
CA TYR A 24 15.69 10.29 0.46
C TYR A 24 15.14 11.59 -0.11
N LYS A 25 15.62 11.97 -1.29
CA LYS A 25 15.04 13.13 -1.96
C LYS A 25 13.68 12.75 -2.52
N GLU A 26 12.80 13.74 -2.57
CA GLU A 26 11.51 13.68 -3.27
C GLU A 26 11.64 13.09 -4.69
N SER A 27 12.75 13.38 -5.40
CA SER A 27 13.08 12.80 -6.72
C SER A 27 13.31 11.29 -6.70
N ASP A 28 13.91 10.78 -5.63
CA ASP A 28 14.30 9.37 -5.50
C ASP A 28 13.07 8.52 -5.20
N LEU A 29 12.16 9.04 -4.37
CA LEU A 29 10.84 8.48 -4.08
C LEU A 29 9.90 8.54 -5.29
N LYS A 30 9.87 9.67 -6.03
CA LYS A 30 9.08 9.78 -7.28
C LYS A 30 9.55 8.77 -8.34
N ASN A 31 10.86 8.58 -8.48
CA ASN A 31 11.47 7.53 -9.31
C ASN A 31 11.14 6.10 -8.82
N ALA A 32 10.99 5.87 -7.52
CA ALA A 32 10.53 4.58 -6.98
C ALA A 32 9.04 4.32 -7.32
N VAL A 33 8.20 5.35 -7.20
CA VAL A 33 6.77 5.33 -7.55
C VAL A 33 6.57 5.09 -9.06
N ASP A 34 7.30 5.80 -9.92
CA ASP A 34 7.18 5.65 -11.37
C ASP A 34 7.50 4.22 -11.82
N LYS A 35 8.56 3.61 -11.28
CA LYS A 35 8.91 2.19 -11.55
C LYS A 35 7.89 1.19 -11.03
N ALA A 36 7.25 1.48 -9.90
CA ALA A 36 6.18 0.63 -9.36
C ALA A 36 4.90 0.70 -10.23
N ILE A 37 4.61 1.86 -10.81
CA ILE A 37 3.54 2.08 -11.79
C ILE A 37 3.86 1.37 -13.11
N GLU A 38 5.07 1.54 -13.65
CA GLU A 38 5.52 0.81 -14.85
C GLU A 38 5.40 -0.71 -14.66
N TRP A 39 5.74 -1.22 -13.47
CA TRP A 39 5.58 -2.63 -13.13
C TRP A 39 4.10 -3.05 -13.07
N LYS A 40 3.23 -2.28 -12.39
CA LYS A 40 1.79 -2.55 -12.28
C LYS A 40 1.11 -2.56 -13.66
N ASP A 41 1.37 -1.56 -14.49
CA ASP A 41 0.77 -1.47 -15.83
C ASP A 41 1.20 -2.62 -16.76
N ALA A 42 2.43 -3.15 -16.58
CA ALA A 42 2.96 -4.26 -17.36
C ALA A 42 2.57 -5.66 -16.84
N ASN A 43 2.19 -5.82 -15.56
CA ASN A 43 2.02 -7.14 -14.93
C ASN A 43 0.65 -7.35 -14.23
N ASP A 44 0.01 -6.29 -13.72
CA ASP A 44 -1.14 -6.37 -12.83
C ASP A 44 -1.99 -5.08 -12.88
N ASN A 45 -2.55 -4.82 -14.08
CA ASN A 45 -3.36 -3.65 -14.38
C ASN A 45 -4.71 -3.70 -13.60
N PRO A 46 -5.15 -2.60 -12.97
CA PRO A 46 -6.32 -2.57 -12.07
C PRO A 46 -7.64 -2.98 -12.74
N LEU A 47 -7.77 -2.86 -14.06
CA LEU A 47 -8.98 -3.24 -14.79
C LEU A 47 -9.25 -4.76 -14.77
N TYR A 48 -8.24 -5.58 -14.48
CA TYR A 48 -8.38 -7.04 -14.35
C TYR A 48 -8.63 -7.52 -12.92
N GLY A 49 -8.50 -6.64 -11.92
CA GLY A 49 -8.53 -6.97 -10.49
C GLY A 49 -9.62 -6.26 -9.69
N ILE A 50 -10.73 -5.86 -10.32
CA ILE A 50 -11.79 -5.02 -9.75
C ILE A 50 -12.26 -5.55 -8.37
N GLY A 51 -12.22 -4.70 -7.32
CA GLY A 51 -12.60 -5.06 -5.95
C GLY A 51 -11.56 -5.85 -5.15
N THR A 52 -10.41 -6.18 -5.75
CA THR A 52 -9.30 -6.82 -5.05
C THR A 52 -8.39 -5.79 -4.39
N SER A 53 -7.73 -6.19 -3.30
CA SER A 53 -6.70 -5.42 -2.61
C SER A 53 -5.65 -4.84 -3.58
N SER A 54 -5.30 -5.57 -4.65
CA SER A 54 -4.32 -5.09 -5.64
C SER A 54 -4.82 -3.99 -6.58
N ALA A 55 -6.09 -4.00 -6.97
CA ALA A 55 -6.63 -2.91 -7.80
C ALA A 55 -7.00 -1.70 -6.95
N ASP A 56 -7.69 -1.93 -5.83
CA ASP A 56 -8.30 -0.86 -5.05
C ASP A 56 -7.27 0.06 -4.41
N TRP A 57 -6.21 -0.49 -3.77
CA TRP A 57 -5.12 0.33 -3.22
C TRP A 57 -4.33 1.07 -4.31
N TYR A 58 -4.16 0.46 -5.49
CA TYR A 58 -3.48 1.11 -6.62
C TYR A 58 -4.28 2.33 -7.11
N ILE A 59 -5.60 2.21 -7.25
CA ILE A 59 -6.50 3.31 -7.64
C ILE A 59 -6.47 4.45 -6.61
N ILE A 60 -6.46 4.11 -5.31
CA ILE A 60 -6.34 5.09 -4.21
C ILE A 60 -4.99 5.84 -4.29
N ALA A 61 -3.88 5.12 -4.47
CA ALA A 61 -2.56 5.73 -4.63
C ALA A 61 -2.51 6.63 -5.88
N LEU A 62 -2.93 6.13 -7.04
CA LEU A 62 -2.95 6.87 -8.31
C LEU A 62 -3.74 8.18 -8.23
N ASN A 63 -4.92 8.15 -7.59
CA ASN A 63 -5.72 9.36 -7.34
C ASN A 63 -4.92 10.40 -6.54
N ARG A 64 -4.31 10.03 -5.41
CA ARG A 64 -3.55 10.97 -4.57
C ARG A 64 -2.17 11.36 -5.12
N LEU A 65 -1.66 10.61 -6.08
CA LEU A 65 -0.53 10.96 -6.95
C LEU A 65 -0.90 11.93 -8.08
N GLY A 66 -2.19 12.19 -8.31
CA GLY A 66 -2.68 13.01 -9.44
C GLY A 66 -2.61 12.32 -10.80
N LYS A 67 -2.44 10.99 -10.83
CA LYS A 67 -2.29 10.20 -12.06
C LYS A 67 -3.65 9.66 -12.51
N SER A 68 -4.04 10.01 -13.74
CA SER A 68 -5.36 9.70 -14.31
C SER A 68 -5.34 8.41 -15.13
N TYR A 69 -6.32 7.54 -14.88
CA TYR A 69 -6.61 6.32 -15.65
C TYR A 69 -8.09 6.35 -16.09
N ASP A 70 -8.45 5.59 -17.12
CA ASP A 70 -9.84 5.45 -17.53
C ASP A 70 -10.57 4.41 -16.67
N TYR A 71 -11.15 4.86 -15.56
CA TYR A 71 -11.83 3.99 -14.59
C TYR A 71 -13.22 3.47 -15.03
N LYS A 72 -13.68 3.72 -16.27
CA LYS A 72 -15.02 3.28 -16.72
C LYS A 72 -15.27 1.79 -16.53
N GLU A 73 -14.31 0.94 -16.89
CA GLU A 73 -14.46 -0.52 -16.79
C GLU A 73 -14.40 -1.00 -15.33
N TYR A 74 -13.53 -0.41 -14.51
CA TYR A 74 -13.48 -0.65 -13.06
C TYR A 74 -14.82 -0.31 -12.40
N LEU A 75 -15.32 0.92 -12.59
CA LEU A 75 -16.59 1.39 -12.04
C LEU A 75 -17.78 0.53 -12.50
N ALA A 76 -17.81 0.10 -13.77
CA ALA A 76 -18.86 -0.78 -14.28
C ALA A 76 -18.81 -2.21 -13.71
N GLY A 77 -17.63 -2.68 -13.27
CA GLY A 77 -17.48 -3.98 -12.60
C GLY A 77 -17.82 -3.96 -11.11
N LEU A 78 -17.80 -2.80 -10.45
CA LEU A 78 -18.08 -2.67 -9.02
C LEU A 78 -19.47 -3.17 -8.62
N ASP A 79 -20.48 -3.06 -9.48
CA ASP A 79 -21.82 -3.63 -9.26
C ASP A 79 -21.75 -5.14 -8.98
N GLY A 80 -20.85 -5.87 -9.69
CA GLY A 80 -20.63 -7.29 -9.49
C GLY A 80 -19.86 -7.61 -8.19
N VAL A 81 -18.94 -6.74 -7.78
CA VAL A 81 -18.23 -6.85 -6.49
C VAL A 81 -19.21 -6.63 -5.34
N ALA A 82 -20.00 -5.55 -5.38
CA ALA A 82 -21.00 -5.24 -4.37
C ALA A 82 -22.09 -6.31 -4.29
N ALA A 83 -22.52 -6.87 -5.44
CA ALA A 83 -23.45 -7.99 -5.48
C ALA A 83 -22.92 -9.24 -4.75
N GLY A 84 -21.60 -9.42 -4.68
CA GLY A 84 -20.93 -10.53 -3.99
C GLY A 84 -20.71 -10.36 -2.49
N TYR A 85 -21.06 -9.22 -1.87
CA TYR A 85 -20.90 -9.02 -0.42
C TYR A 85 -22.07 -9.60 0.42
N ASP A 86 -21.74 -10.26 1.53
CA ASP A 86 -22.67 -10.85 2.50
C ASP A 86 -22.20 -10.69 3.99
N GLU A 87 -22.69 -11.55 4.88
CA GLU A 87 -22.36 -11.58 6.32
C GLU A 87 -21.04 -12.31 6.64
N GLU A 88 -20.50 -13.14 5.76
CA GLU A 88 -19.19 -13.81 5.93
C GLU A 88 -18.01 -12.90 5.52
N ASN A 89 -18.25 -11.90 4.65
CA ASN A 89 -17.22 -10.94 4.25
C ASN A 89 -16.72 -10.03 5.40
N ASN A 90 -15.48 -9.57 5.27
CA ASN A 90 -14.91 -8.54 6.13
C ASN A 90 -15.52 -7.17 5.82
N ALA A 91 -15.70 -6.32 6.84
CA ALA A 91 -16.10 -4.93 6.64
C ALA A 91 -14.97 -4.14 5.97
N SER A 92 -13.70 -4.44 6.27
CA SER A 92 -12.54 -3.81 5.64
C SER A 92 -12.45 -4.01 4.12
N ASP A 93 -13.00 -5.10 3.57
CA ASP A 93 -13.14 -5.28 2.11
C ASP A 93 -14.13 -4.27 1.51
N MET A 94 -15.27 -4.05 2.18
CA MET A 94 -16.28 -3.07 1.77
C MET A 94 -15.74 -1.64 1.87
N HIS A 95 -15.04 -1.32 2.97
CA HIS A 95 -14.37 -0.03 3.19
C HIS A 95 -13.33 0.27 2.09
N ARG A 96 -12.48 -0.70 1.75
CA ARG A 96 -11.47 -0.55 0.70
C ARG A 96 -12.11 -0.26 -0.66
N THR A 97 -13.09 -1.07 -1.06
CA THR A 97 -13.81 -0.91 -2.32
C THR A 97 -14.57 0.42 -2.36
N ALA A 98 -15.15 0.86 -1.24
CA ALA A 98 -15.82 2.15 -1.13
C ALA A 98 -14.86 3.33 -1.33
N MET A 99 -13.67 3.30 -0.70
CA MET A 99 -12.64 4.32 -0.91
C MET A 99 -12.08 4.31 -2.33
N ALA A 100 -11.90 3.14 -2.96
CA ALA A 100 -11.41 3.03 -4.33
C ALA A 100 -12.45 3.48 -5.37
N ALA A 101 -13.74 3.27 -5.10
CA ALA A 101 -14.83 3.88 -5.87
C ALA A 101 -14.78 5.42 -5.78
N SER A 102 -14.60 5.98 -4.58
CA SER A 102 -14.44 7.43 -4.38
C SER A 102 -13.18 8.01 -5.03
N ALA A 103 -12.08 7.25 -5.06
CA ALA A 103 -10.83 7.63 -5.72
C ALA A 103 -10.92 7.53 -7.27
N SER A 104 -11.77 6.65 -7.79
CA SER A 104 -12.04 6.54 -9.24
C SER A 104 -13.17 7.46 -9.74
N GLY A 105 -13.81 8.21 -8.84
CA GLY A 105 -14.88 9.17 -9.19
C GLY A 105 -16.29 8.59 -9.23
N GLY A 106 -16.48 7.36 -8.73
CA GLY A 106 -17.79 6.79 -8.43
C GLY A 106 -18.38 7.31 -7.11
N ASN A 107 -19.55 6.79 -6.74
CA ASN A 107 -20.19 7.08 -5.46
C ASN A 107 -20.48 5.76 -4.71
N PRO A 108 -19.80 5.47 -3.59
CA PRO A 108 -19.94 4.20 -2.87
C PRO A 108 -21.29 4.00 -2.19
N MET A 109 -22.11 5.06 -2.07
CA MET A 109 -23.47 4.97 -1.53
C MET A 109 -24.47 4.37 -2.55
N TYR A 110 -24.06 4.11 -3.79
CA TYR A 110 -24.94 3.61 -4.87
C TYR A 110 -24.23 2.62 -5.82
N ILE A 111 -23.48 1.65 -5.30
CA ILE A 111 -22.85 0.59 -6.12
C ILE A 111 -23.75 -0.64 -6.15
N GLY A 112 -24.14 -1.12 -7.34
CA GLY A 112 -25.06 -2.26 -7.49
C GLY A 112 -26.43 -2.07 -6.81
N GLY A 113 -26.80 -0.82 -6.49
CA GLY A 113 -27.97 -0.50 -5.67
C GLY A 113 -27.77 -0.62 -4.15
N ARG A 114 -26.52 -0.81 -3.67
CA ARG A 114 -26.14 -0.84 -2.25
C ARG A 114 -25.38 0.42 -1.84
N ASP A 115 -25.40 0.70 -0.54
CA ASP A 115 -24.57 1.72 0.10
C ASP A 115 -23.44 1.03 0.87
N LEU A 116 -22.24 0.98 0.28
CA LEU A 116 -21.07 0.34 0.92
C LEU A 116 -20.52 1.12 2.11
N ILE A 117 -20.86 2.41 2.25
CA ILE A 117 -20.53 3.19 3.44
C ILE A 117 -21.44 2.75 4.59
N ALA A 118 -22.76 2.75 4.37
CA ALA A 118 -23.72 2.29 5.39
C ALA A 118 -23.47 0.81 5.77
N ASP A 119 -23.52 -0.09 4.79
CA ASP A 119 -23.43 -1.54 4.98
C ASP A 119 -22.11 -1.96 5.63
N GLY A 120 -20.99 -1.29 5.29
CA GLY A 120 -19.67 -1.55 5.88
C GLY A 120 -19.49 -0.95 7.27
N THR A 121 -20.04 0.25 7.55
CA THR A 121 -19.74 1.04 8.76
C THR A 121 -20.87 1.02 9.78
N TYR A 122 -21.78 1.99 9.74
CA TYR A 122 -22.75 2.31 10.78
C TYR A 122 -24.02 1.45 10.77
N PHE A 123 -24.24 0.66 9.71
CA PHE A 123 -25.32 -0.32 9.60
C PHE A 123 -24.81 -1.77 9.71
N ARG A 124 -23.49 -2.01 9.67
CA ARG A 124 -22.88 -3.35 9.57
C ARG A 124 -23.39 -4.33 10.63
N ASP A 125 -23.55 -3.88 11.88
CA ASP A 125 -24.04 -4.67 13.02
C ASP A 125 -25.42 -5.36 12.81
N ASN A 126 -26.23 -4.94 11.84
CA ASN A 126 -27.46 -5.67 11.43
C ASN A 126 -27.18 -6.95 10.61
N THR A 127 -25.95 -7.14 10.13
CA THR A 127 -25.53 -8.27 9.29
C THR A 127 -24.38 -9.06 9.94
N ALA A 128 -23.32 -8.38 10.38
CA ALA A 128 -22.23 -8.95 11.16
C ALA A 128 -21.63 -7.87 12.09
N PRO A 129 -21.03 -8.21 13.24
CA PRO A 129 -20.46 -7.20 14.13
C PRO A 129 -19.33 -6.41 13.45
N LEU A 130 -19.34 -5.08 13.53
CA LEU A 130 -18.28 -4.25 12.96
C LEU A 130 -16.88 -4.61 13.53
N GLY A 131 -16.84 -4.94 14.82
CA GLY A 131 -15.65 -5.44 15.51
C GLY A 131 -15.31 -6.92 15.26
N GLN A 132 -15.88 -7.57 14.24
CA GLN A 132 -15.56 -8.97 13.88
C GLN A 132 -14.08 -9.14 13.53
N GLU A 133 -13.48 -8.11 12.94
CA GLU A 133 -12.05 -8.01 12.62
C GLU A 133 -11.20 -7.41 13.76
N GLY A 134 -11.78 -7.25 14.96
CA GLY A 134 -11.16 -6.50 16.05
C GLY A 134 -10.99 -5.02 15.70
N VAL A 135 -9.85 -4.45 16.09
CA VAL A 135 -9.54 -3.03 15.83
C VAL A 135 -9.49 -2.68 14.34
N ASN A 136 -9.14 -3.63 13.45
CA ASN A 136 -9.03 -3.39 12.01
C ASN A 136 -10.39 -2.97 11.41
N GLY A 137 -11.47 -3.63 11.81
CA GLY A 137 -12.83 -3.33 11.34
C GLY A 137 -13.27 -1.92 11.72
N TYR A 138 -13.09 -1.52 12.99
CA TYR A 138 -13.38 -0.16 13.44
C TYR A 138 -12.48 0.90 12.80
N SER A 139 -11.18 0.61 12.63
CA SER A 139 -10.21 1.55 12.05
C SER A 139 -10.55 1.88 10.60
N TRP A 140 -10.78 0.86 9.77
CA TRP A 140 -11.16 1.08 8.37
C TRP A 140 -12.57 1.68 8.22
N ALA A 141 -13.47 1.46 9.19
CA ALA A 141 -14.78 2.11 9.18
C ALA A 141 -14.67 3.63 9.40
N LEU A 142 -13.85 4.06 10.36
CA LEU A 142 -13.60 5.47 10.63
C LEU A 142 -12.87 6.14 9.45
N ILE A 143 -11.82 5.48 8.93
CA ILE A 143 -11.09 5.95 7.73
C ILE A 143 -12.02 6.06 6.51
N ALA A 144 -12.93 5.10 6.29
CA ALA A 144 -13.89 5.15 5.19
C ALA A 144 -14.86 6.33 5.33
N LEU A 145 -15.44 6.52 6.52
CA LEU A 145 -16.34 7.65 6.81
C LEU A 145 -15.64 9.00 6.62
N ASP A 146 -14.41 9.15 7.10
CA ASP A 146 -13.68 10.42 7.07
C ASP A 146 -12.92 10.67 5.76
N SER A 147 -12.95 9.70 4.83
CA SER A 147 -12.31 9.83 3.51
C SER A 147 -12.96 10.90 2.63
N LYS A 148 -14.27 11.13 2.79
CA LYS A 148 -15.07 12.18 2.13
C LYS A 148 -15.97 12.95 3.10
N ASP A 149 -15.71 12.88 4.40
CA ASP A 149 -16.57 13.41 5.47
C ASP A 149 -18.04 12.94 5.33
N TYR A 150 -18.25 11.64 5.11
CA TYR A 150 -19.60 11.06 4.96
C TYR A 150 -20.46 11.31 6.20
N ASP A 151 -21.71 11.69 5.98
CA ASP A 151 -22.72 11.80 7.04
C ASP A 151 -23.03 10.44 7.67
N VAL A 152 -23.30 10.43 8.97
CA VAL A 152 -23.84 9.27 9.69
C VAL A 152 -25.24 9.65 10.19
N PRO A 153 -26.31 8.95 9.76
CA PRO A 153 -27.68 9.34 10.08
C PRO A 153 -28.06 9.02 11.54
N GLU A 154 -29.04 9.75 12.09
CA GLU A 154 -29.50 9.57 13.50
C GLU A 154 -30.00 8.16 13.83
N TRP A 155 -30.42 7.37 12.83
CA TRP A 155 -30.87 5.98 13.00
C TRP A 155 -29.74 4.94 12.99
N ALA A 156 -28.49 5.36 12.80
CA ALA A 156 -27.30 4.49 12.78
C ALA A 156 -27.17 3.61 14.03
N LEU A 157 -26.63 2.39 13.85
CA LEU A 157 -26.31 1.47 14.95
C LEU A 157 -25.02 1.88 15.67
N LYS A 158 -24.16 2.64 14.99
CA LYS A 158 -22.93 3.25 15.53
C LYS A 158 -22.71 4.62 14.91
N ASN A 159 -22.48 5.64 15.74
CA ASN A 159 -21.95 6.93 15.31
C ASN A 159 -20.41 6.94 15.39
N ARG A 160 -19.76 8.02 14.92
CA ARG A 160 -18.28 8.16 14.95
C ARG A 160 -17.68 7.92 16.34
N ASN A 161 -18.33 8.39 17.42
CA ASN A 161 -17.84 8.17 18.78
C ASN A 161 -17.91 6.70 19.20
N ASP A 162 -18.94 5.96 18.78
CA ASP A 162 -19.05 4.52 19.08
C ASP A 162 -17.95 3.73 18.36
N ILE A 163 -17.56 4.17 17.16
CA ILE A 163 -16.44 3.59 16.39
C ILE A 163 -15.10 3.95 17.05
N ILE A 164 -14.90 5.20 17.50
CA ILE A 164 -13.70 5.62 18.25
C ILE A 164 -13.56 4.86 19.57
N VAL A 165 -14.64 4.74 20.36
CA VAL A 165 -14.69 3.89 21.56
C VAL A 165 -14.38 2.43 21.21
N GLY A 166 -14.88 1.95 20.08
CA GLY A 166 -14.50 0.68 19.47
C GLY A 166 -12.98 0.55 19.33
N ILE A 167 -12.32 1.44 18.60
CA ILE A 167 -10.85 1.44 18.41
C ILE A 167 -10.14 1.47 19.78
N LEU A 168 -10.44 2.46 20.62
CA LEU A 168 -9.79 2.68 21.92
C LEU A 168 -9.91 1.47 22.86
N SER A 169 -11.04 0.74 22.83
CA SER A 169 -11.23 -0.49 23.63
C SER A 169 -10.24 -1.63 23.30
N HIS A 170 -9.60 -1.59 22.12
CA HIS A 170 -8.64 -2.60 21.69
C HIS A 170 -7.16 -2.29 22.02
N GLN A 171 -6.83 -1.13 22.61
CA GLN A 171 -5.44 -0.83 22.99
C GLN A 171 -4.99 -1.67 24.19
N ASN A 172 -3.84 -2.34 24.07
CA ASN A 172 -3.16 -3.07 25.15
C ASN A 172 -2.32 -2.15 26.03
N THR A 173 -1.91 -2.65 27.20
CA THR A 173 -1.05 -1.91 28.14
C THR A 173 0.40 -1.68 27.69
N ASP A 174 0.81 -2.24 26.55
CA ASP A 174 2.08 -1.92 25.87
C ASP A 174 1.95 -0.83 24.80
N GLY A 175 0.72 -0.37 24.52
CA GLY A 175 0.40 0.65 23.50
C GLY A 175 -0.04 0.07 22.15
N SER A 176 0.18 -1.21 21.90
CA SER A 176 -0.31 -1.88 20.68
C SER A 176 -1.83 -1.99 20.67
N PHE A 177 -2.46 -1.91 19.49
CA PHE A 177 -3.82 -2.39 19.32
C PHE A 177 -3.80 -3.87 18.88
N ASP A 178 -4.58 -4.72 19.58
CA ASP A 178 -4.67 -6.18 19.44
C ASP A 178 -3.35 -7.01 19.47
N GLY A 179 -2.19 -6.36 19.61
CA GLY A 179 -0.86 -6.97 19.69
C GLY A 179 -0.20 -7.15 18.32
N SER A 180 -0.42 -6.21 17.40
CA SER A 180 -0.02 -6.27 16.00
C SER A 180 0.40 -4.89 15.47
N VAL A 181 1.48 -4.83 14.68
CA VAL A 181 2.01 -3.58 14.11
C VAL A 181 1.02 -2.98 13.10
N TYR A 182 0.58 -3.78 12.12
CA TYR A 182 -0.37 -3.34 11.09
C TYR A 182 -1.68 -2.79 11.69
N ASP A 183 -2.22 -3.47 12.70
CA ASP A 183 -3.45 -3.09 13.38
C ASP A 183 -3.26 -1.81 14.22
N THR A 184 -2.08 -1.66 14.85
CA THR A 184 -1.70 -0.44 15.57
C THR A 184 -1.53 0.75 14.63
N ALA A 185 -0.86 0.59 13.49
CA ALA A 185 -0.73 1.63 12.47
C ALA A 185 -2.08 2.01 11.83
N SER A 186 -2.97 1.04 11.63
CA SER A 186 -4.34 1.27 11.18
C SER A 186 -5.14 2.10 12.18
N ALA A 187 -5.04 1.77 13.47
CA ALA A 187 -5.67 2.55 14.55
C ALA A 187 -5.11 3.98 14.65
N VAL A 188 -3.80 4.18 14.53
CA VAL A 188 -3.19 5.53 14.49
C VAL A 188 -3.71 6.33 13.28
N THR A 189 -3.75 5.71 12.10
CA THR A 189 -4.27 6.35 10.87
C THR A 189 -5.74 6.78 11.02
N ALA A 190 -6.54 5.99 11.73
CA ALA A 190 -7.95 6.27 11.99
C ALA A 190 -8.16 7.33 13.08
N LEU A 191 -7.33 7.36 14.13
CA LEU A 191 -7.46 8.29 15.25
C LEU A 191 -6.81 9.65 15.02
N ALA A 192 -5.88 9.78 14.07
CA ALA A 192 -5.13 11.02 13.80
C ALA A 192 -6.01 12.30 13.69
N PRO A 193 -7.17 12.32 12.99
CA PRO A 193 -8.03 13.51 12.92
C PRO A 193 -8.67 13.92 14.26
N TYR A 194 -8.66 13.02 15.25
CA TYR A 194 -9.33 13.16 16.53
C TYR A 194 -8.41 13.54 17.69
N CYS A 195 -7.08 13.53 17.47
CA CYS A 195 -6.09 13.87 18.51
C CYS A 195 -6.23 15.30 19.04
N GLU A 196 -6.59 16.28 18.20
CA GLU A 196 -6.79 17.68 18.63
C GLU A 196 -8.26 18.04 18.91
N THR A 197 -9.22 17.24 18.40
CA THR A 197 -10.65 17.61 18.37
C THR A 197 -11.52 16.87 19.39
N SER A 198 -11.08 15.70 19.88
CA SER A 198 -11.82 14.89 20.84
C SER A 198 -11.20 14.90 22.23
N GLY A 199 -12.05 14.91 23.26
CA GLY A 199 -11.66 14.70 24.65
C GLY A 199 -11.36 13.23 24.98
N ALA A 200 -11.22 12.94 26.27
CA ALA A 200 -11.12 11.57 26.76
C ALA A 200 -12.48 10.85 26.70
N TYR A 201 -12.46 9.57 26.30
CA TYR A 201 -13.60 8.68 26.31
C TYR A 201 -13.46 7.67 27.45
N THR A 202 -14.52 7.45 28.22
CA THR A 202 -14.61 6.34 29.18
C THR A 202 -14.78 5.03 28.40
N ILE A 203 -13.72 4.21 28.33
CA ILE A 203 -13.72 2.93 27.63
C ILE A 203 -13.54 1.77 28.60
N THR A 204 -13.89 0.55 28.18
CA THR A 204 -13.55 -0.68 28.90
C THR A 204 -12.64 -1.52 28.00
N GLN A 205 -11.42 -1.78 28.46
CA GLN A 205 -10.37 -2.43 27.66
C GLN A 205 -10.65 -3.93 27.45
N ASN A 206 -10.73 -4.36 26.19
CA ASN A 206 -11.21 -5.68 25.79
C ASN A 206 -10.37 -6.85 26.33
N GLN A 207 -9.08 -6.64 26.59
CA GLN A 207 -8.16 -7.68 27.05
C GLN A 207 -8.11 -7.84 28.58
N THR A 208 -8.64 -6.88 29.34
CA THR A 208 -8.53 -6.85 30.82
C THR A 208 -9.87 -6.67 31.54
N GLY A 209 -10.85 -6.02 30.91
CA GLY A 209 -12.10 -5.61 31.55
C GLY A 209 -11.97 -4.38 32.45
N TYR A 210 -10.83 -3.69 32.47
CA TYR A 210 -10.70 -2.42 33.20
C TYR A 210 -11.37 -1.26 32.46
N THR A 211 -12.15 -0.48 33.18
CA THR A 211 -12.75 0.77 32.70
C THR A 211 -11.87 1.96 33.10
N PHE A 212 -11.55 2.83 32.15
CA PHE A 212 -10.77 4.06 32.37
C PHE A 212 -11.04 5.09 31.26
N ASP A 213 -10.65 6.34 31.50
CA ASP A 213 -10.74 7.42 30.51
C ASP A 213 -9.44 7.52 29.71
N ILE A 214 -9.52 7.64 28.38
CA ILE A 214 -8.37 7.85 27.49
C ILE A 214 -8.76 8.73 26.29
N SER A 215 -7.90 9.66 25.87
CA SER A 215 -8.12 10.45 24.65
C SER A 215 -7.51 9.77 23.42
N PRO A 216 -7.98 10.11 22.20
CA PRO A 216 -7.31 9.68 20.97
C PRO A 216 -5.83 10.08 20.91
N ALA A 217 -5.46 11.24 21.46
CA ALA A 217 -4.06 11.67 21.55
C ALA A 217 -3.22 10.75 22.44
N ASP A 218 -3.66 10.48 23.68
CA ASP A 218 -2.97 9.56 24.60
C ASP A 218 -2.81 8.16 23.98
N ALA A 219 -3.86 7.68 23.30
CA ALA A 219 -3.85 6.38 22.63
C ALA A 219 -2.87 6.35 21.45
N VAL A 220 -2.82 7.41 20.64
CA VAL A 220 -1.87 7.53 19.52
C VAL A 220 -0.43 7.66 20.02
N ASP A 221 -0.14 8.43 21.07
CA ASP A 221 1.20 8.53 21.65
C ASP A 221 1.70 7.19 22.21
N ASN A 222 0.82 6.43 22.86
CA ASN A 222 1.11 5.07 23.31
C ASN A 222 1.39 4.12 22.14
N ALA A 223 0.64 4.25 21.05
CA ALA A 223 0.79 3.44 19.83
C ALA A 223 2.06 3.79 19.04
N LEU A 224 2.38 5.07 18.84
CA LEU A 224 3.61 5.53 18.19
C LEU A 224 4.85 5.04 18.95
N ARG A 225 4.81 5.02 20.30
CA ARG A 225 5.88 4.43 21.11
C ARG A 225 6.02 2.92 20.90
N TYR A 226 4.92 2.18 20.81
CA TYR A 226 4.96 0.74 20.49
C TYR A 226 5.53 0.47 19.08
N LEU A 227 5.13 1.28 18.09
CA LEU A 227 5.65 1.17 16.72
C LEU A 227 7.17 1.43 16.70
N ALA A 228 7.66 2.43 17.42
CA ALA A 228 9.10 2.69 17.55
C ALA A 228 9.85 1.53 18.27
N ASP A 229 9.30 0.98 19.35
CA ASP A 229 9.92 -0.10 20.13
C ASP A 229 10.03 -1.45 19.36
N GLU A 230 9.16 -1.70 18.38
CA GLU A 230 9.17 -2.92 17.55
C GLU A 230 9.72 -2.72 16.11
N GLN A 231 10.27 -1.54 15.77
CA GLN A 231 11.01 -1.35 14.52
C GLN A 231 12.30 -2.20 14.52
N ASP A 232 12.55 -2.98 13.46
CA ASP A 232 13.73 -3.85 13.40
C ASP A 232 14.96 -3.12 12.80
N ILE A 233 16.14 -3.73 12.92
CA ILE A 233 17.42 -3.02 12.81
C ILE A 233 17.70 -2.35 11.44
N ASP A 234 17.04 -2.81 10.37
CA ASP A 234 17.17 -2.33 9.00
C ASP A 234 16.05 -1.33 8.60
N GLY A 235 15.17 -0.95 9.53
CA GLY A 235 14.17 0.12 9.38
C GLY A 235 12.72 -0.34 9.17
N ASP A 236 12.51 -1.61 8.84
CA ASP A 236 11.21 -2.23 8.61
C ASP A 236 10.55 -2.81 9.88
N TRP A 237 9.34 -3.34 9.73
CA TRP A 237 8.58 -4.05 10.78
C TRP A 237 8.37 -5.55 10.49
N GLY A 238 9.33 -6.19 9.83
CA GLY A 238 9.36 -7.63 9.57
C GLY A 238 8.49 -8.13 8.40
N ASP A 239 7.61 -7.27 7.85
CA ASP A 239 6.89 -7.50 6.59
C ASP A 239 6.49 -6.18 5.91
N LEU A 240 6.23 -6.24 4.60
CA LEU A 240 5.86 -5.06 3.81
C LEU A 240 4.51 -4.43 4.22
N ARG A 241 3.50 -5.22 4.58
CA ARG A 241 2.16 -4.69 4.91
C ARG A 241 2.21 -3.89 6.21
N SER A 242 2.88 -4.43 7.23
CA SER A 242 3.15 -3.73 8.49
C SER A 242 3.98 -2.47 8.25
N THR A 243 5.05 -2.55 7.47
CA THR A 243 5.95 -1.42 7.17
C THR A 243 5.24 -0.31 6.39
N ALA A 244 4.52 -0.66 5.33
CA ALA A 244 3.76 0.27 4.51
C ALA A 244 2.67 0.98 5.33
N MET A 245 1.91 0.24 6.14
CA MET A 245 0.86 0.85 6.96
C MET A 245 1.43 1.76 8.05
N THR A 246 2.59 1.44 8.64
CA THR A 246 3.28 2.34 9.57
C THR A 246 3.70 3.64 8.87
N VAL A 247 4.28 3.60 7.66
CA VAL A 247 4.62 4.82 6.90
C VAL A 247 3.36 5.63 6.53
N VAL A 248 2.22 4.99 6.24
CA VAL A 248 0.94 5.69 6.08
C VAL A 248 0.51 6.38 7.38
N ALA A 249 0.63 5.72 8.52
CA ALA A 249 0.27 6.25 9.83
C ALA A 249 1.15 7.45 10.26
N LEU A 250 2.46 7.41 9.96
CA LEU A 250 3.36 8.55 10.20
C LEU A 250 2.95 9.76 9.35
N GLY A 251 2.68 9.56 8.05
CA GLY A 251 2.16 10.61 7.17
C GLY A 251 0.76 11.12 7.53
N ALA A 252 -0.05 10.35 8.27
CA ALA A 252 -1.32 10.81 8.83
C ALA A 252 -1.17 11.67 10.10
N MET A 253 -0.02 11.54 10.79
CA MET A 253 0.34 12.27 12.00
C MET A 253 1.31 13.45 11.77
N ASP A 254 1.58 13.81 10.50
CA ASP A 254 2.58 14.82 10.10
C ASP A 254 4.01 14.51 10.61
N ILE A 255 4.36 13.21 10.66
CA ILE A 255 5.68 12.73 11.11
C ILE A 255 6.55 12.35 9.90
N ASP A 256 7.80 12.81 9.91
CA ASP A 256 8.82 12.43 8.93
C ASP A 256 9.24 10.97 9.10
N ALA A 257 8.84 10.12 8.17
CA ALA A 257 9.20 8.70 8.13
C ALA A 257 10.67 8.43 7.78
N ASP A 258 11.42 9.42 7.29
CA ASP A 258 12.84 9.30 6.97
C ASP A 258 13.75 9.94 8.03
N ASN A 259 13.32 11.02 8.70
CA ASN A 259 14.18 11.78 9.63
C ASN A 259 13.72 11.86 11.10
N ASP A 260 12.57 11.29 11.50
CA ASP A 260 12.19 11.29 12.92
C ASP A 260 13.09 10.35 13.76
N ASP A 261 13.70 10.88 14.82
CA ASP A 261 14.60 10.14 15.74
C ASP A 261 13.95 8.88 16.36
N ARG A 262 12.61 8.81 16.45
CA ARG A 262 11.87 7.65 16.96
C ARG A 262 11.75 6.52 15.94
N PHE A 263 11.86 6.83 14.65
CA PHE A 263 11.65 5.91 13.52
C PHE A 263 12.90 5.72 12.66
N THR A 264 14.05 6.18 13.18
CA THR A 264 15.39 5.97 12.62
C THR A 264 16.08 4.82 13.34
N ALA A 265 15.92 3.60 12.82
CA ALA A 265 16.62 2.43 13.35
C ALA A 265 18.12 2.48 13.04
N LYS A 266 18.90 1.62 13.71
CA LYS A 266 20.37 1.70 13.74
C LYS A 266 21.07 1.66 12.36
N LYS A 267 20.43 1.12 11.32
CA LYS A 267 20.96 1.10 9.95
C LYS A 267 20.02 1.74 8.91
N GLY A 268 18.78 2.03 9.25
CA GLY A 268 17.70 2.28 8.29
C GLY A 268 16.56 3.08 8.89
N THR A 269 16.03 4.02 8.11
CA THR A 269 14.81 4.77 8.39
C THR A 269 13.57 3.93 8.08
N ALA A 270 12.35 4.40 8.38
CA ALA A 270 11.15 3.70 7.94
C ALA A 270 11.03 3.65 6.40
N ILE A 271 11.65 4.61 5.70
CA ILE A 271 11.72 4.65 4.24
C ILE A 271 12.81 3.71 3.69
N ASP A 272 14.00 3.60 4.30
CA ASP A 272 14.97 2.53 3.95
C ASP A 272 14.31 1.15 4.08
N GLY A 273 13.60 0.92 5.18
CA GLY A 273 12.85 -0.31 5.46
C GLY A 273 11.82 -0.61 4.37
N LEU A 274 10.97 0.35 4.03
CA LEU A 274 9.99 0.24 2.95
C LEU A 274 10.66 -0.02 1.58
N MET A 275 11.71 0.72 1.26
CA MET A 275 12.43 0.62 -0.01
C MET A 275 13.16 -0.71 -0.19
N SER A 276 13.54 -1.40 0.90
CA SER A 276 14.11 -2.76 0.86
C SER A 276 13.18 -3.78 0.20
N PHE A 277 11.87 -3.56 0.23
CA PHE A 277 10.86 -4.41 -0.41
C PHE A 277 10.73 -4.18 -1.92
N GLN A 278 11.25 -3.09 -2.49
CA GLN A 278 11.32 -2.93 -3.94
C GLN A 278 12.28 -3.96 -4.57
N LYS A 279 12.03 -4.35 -5.81
CA LYS A 279 12.85 -5.30 -6.58
C LYS A 279 13.35 -4.65 -7.87
N ARG A 280 14.37 -5.23 -8.51
CA ARG A 280 15.08 -4.65 -9.68
C ARG A 280 14.17 -4.33 -10.88
N ASN A 281 12.99 -4.96 -10.95
CA ASN A 281 11.96 -4.72 -11.97
C ASN A 281 10.93 -3.64 -11.60
N GLY A 282 11.10 -2.91 -10.50
CA GLY A 282 10.26 -1.78 -10.08
C GLY A 282 9.11 -2.12 -9.14
N GLY A 283 8.56 -3.34 -9.23
CA GLY A 283 7.55 -3.82 -8.29
C GLY A 283 8.10 -4.12 -6.90
N PHE A 284 7.21 -4.20 -5.91
CA PHE A 284 7.52 -4.58 -4.53
C PHE A 284 7.04 -6.00 -4.26
N ALA A 285 7.60 -6.66 -3.24
CA ALA A 285 7.26 -8.03 -2.86
C ALA A 285 6.91 -8.14 -1.37
N MET A 286 5.87 -8.89 -1.01
CA MET A 286 5.38 -9.01 0.38
C MET A 286 6.45 -9.43 1.39
N ASN A 287 7.08 -10.58 1.13
CA ASN A 287 8.02 -11.28 2.03
C ASN A 287 8.93 -12.29 1.28
N ASN A 288 8.98 -12.19 -0.05
CA ASN A 288 9.75 -13.06 -0.93
C ASN A 288 10.58 -12.22 -1.92
N ASN A 289 11.26 -12.86 -2.87
CA ASN A 289 12.09 -12.16 -3.86
C ASN A 289 11.34 -11.82 -5.18
N THR A 290 10.02 -12.03 -5.23
CA THR A 290 9.20 -11.92 -6.45
C THR A 290 8.19 -10.80 -6.27
N ALA A 291 8.28 -9.76 -7.11
CA ALA A 291 7.34 -8.66 -7.07
C ALA A 291 5.88 -9.15 -7.27
N ASP A 292 4.95 -8.61 -6.47
CA ASP A 292 3.54 -8.96 -6.48
C ASP A 292 2.63 -7.71 -6.48
N GLY A 293 1.39 -7.91 -6.93
CA GLY A 293 0.44 -6.83 -7.16
C GLY A 293 0.05 -6.07 -5.88
N GLU A 294 -0.32 -6.81 -4.84
CA GLU A 294 -0.79 -6.22 -3.59
C GLU A 294 0.36 -5.50 -2.87
N ALA A 295 1.55 -6.10 -2.84
CA ALA A 295 2.78 -5.48 -2.35
C ALA A 295 3.06 -4.15 -3.05
N THR A 296 3.06 -4.14 -4.38
CA THR A 296 3.35 -2.93 -5.17
C THR A 296 2.30 -1.85 -4.92
N SER A 297 1.04 -2.23 -4.70
CA SER A 297 -0.06 -1.31 -4.43
C SER A 297 -0.01 -0.71 -3.01
N LEU A 298 0.32 -1.51 -2.00
CA LEU A 298 0.50 -1.03 -0.61
C LEU A 298 1.77 -0.19 -0.46
N ALA A 299 2.87 -0.56 -1.13
CA ALA A 299 4.07 0.26 -1.18
C ALA A 299 3.82 1.61 -1.88
N LEU A 300 3.02 1.62 -2.95
CA LEU A 300 2.58 2.86 -3.60
C LEU A 300 1.73 3.73 -2.66
N CYS A 301 0.80 3.16 -1.89
CA CYS A 301 0.09 3.89 -0.84
C CYS A 301 1.06 4.55 0.17
N ALA A 302 2.04 3.81 0.68
CA ALA A 302 3.01 4.31 1.65
C ALA A 302 3.91 5.42 1.09
N LEU A 303 4.52 5.20 -0.08
CA LEU A 303 5.32 6.22 -0.78
C LEU A 303 4.49 7.46 -1.12
N THR A 304 3.23 7.28 -1.49
CA THR A 304 2.29 8.39 -1.75
C THR A 304 1.97 9.16 -0.46
N SER A 305 1.82 8.49 0.69
CA SER A 305 1.59 9.16 1.98
C SER A 305 2.79 10.03 2.37
N HIS A 306 4.01 9.49 2.27
CA HIS A 306 5.21 10.24 2.64
C HIS A 306 5.54 11.38 1.64
N LEU A 307 5.36 11.17 0.33
CA LEU A 307 5.47 12.27 -0.65
C LEU A 307 4.43 13.38 -0.42
N ARG A 308 3.26 13.05 0.13
CA ARG A 308 2.22 14.04 0.49
C ARG A 308 2.58 14.81 1.75
N TYR A 309 3.22 14.16 2.72
CA TYR A 309 3.87 14.83 3.85
C TYR A 309 4.92 15.85 3.36
N MET A 310 5.89 15.41 2.54
CA MET A 310 6.95 16.27 2.00
C MET A 310 6.42 17.50 1.23
N GLU A 311 5.33 17.32 0.48
CA GLU A 311 4.69 18.41 -0.27
C GLU A 311 3.66 19.22 0.54
N ASN A 312 3.47 18.95 1.84
CA ASN A 312 2.43 19.53 2.71
C ASN A 312 1.03 19.46 2.06
N LYS A 313 0.53 18.23 1.95
CA LYS A 313 -0.74 17.83 1.32
C LYS A 313 -1.59 17.04 2.31
N ALA A 314 -2.90 16.96 2.09
CA ALA A 314 -3.79 16.21 3.00
C ALA A 314 -3.40 14.71 3.11
N PRO A 315 -3.58 14.05 4.27
CA PRO A 315 -3.25 12.63 4.45
C PRO A 315 -3.86 11.69 3.39
N LEU A 316 -3.21 10.55 3.14
CA LEU A 316 -3.50 9.63 2.02
C LEU A 316 -4.99 9.29 1.86
N PHE A 317 -5.71 9.01 2.96
CA PHE A 317 -7.13 8.64 2.88
C PHE A 317 -8.09 9.83 3.00
N ARG A 318 -7.64 11.03 3.40
CA ARG A 318 -8.49 12.23 3.49
C ARG A 318 -8.65 12.89 2.12
N MET A 319 -9.61 12.40 1.33
CA MET A 319 -9.87 12.78 -0.08
C MET A 319 -10.88 13.93 -0.22
N THR A 320 -11.25 14.60 0.88
CA THR A 320 -12.13 15.77 0.89
C THR A 320 -11.50 16.96 0.18
N VAL A 321 -10.18 17.08 0.28
CA VAL A 321 -9.35 17.96 -0.55
C VAL A 321 -8.90 17.20 -1.80
N ASN A 322 -9.11 17.79 -2.98
CA ASN A 322 -8.66 17.24 -4.26
C ASN A 322 -7.28 17.81 -4.66
N ASP A 323 -6.28 17.50 -3.85
CA ASP A 323 -4.88 17.91 -4.01
C ASP A 323 -3.99 16.71 -4.42
N SER A 324 -2.96 16.98 -5.22
CA SER A 324 -2.06 15.96 -5.77
C SER A 324 -0.59 16.30 -5.57
N ILE A 325 0.26 15.27 -5.64
CA ILE A 325 1.72 15.39 -5.71
C ILE A 325 2.13 16.03 -7.05
N SER A 326 3.11 16.94 -7.00
CA SER A 326 3.64 17.66 -8.15
C SER A 326 4.72 16.86 -8.87
N PHE A 327 4.33 15.95 -9.77
CA PHE A 327 5.29 15.28 -10.66
C PHE A 327 5.88 16.27 -11.67
N ALA A 328 7.21 16.28 -11.81
CA ALA A 328 7.89 17.08 -12.81
C ALA A 328 7.55 16.55 -14.22
N THR A 329 6.67 17.26 -14.94
CA THR A 329 6.26 16.88 -16.29
C THR A 329 7.48 16.76 -17.20
N ALA A 330 7.75 15.55 -17.70
CA ALA A 330 8.79 15.33 -18.70
C ALA A 330 8.53 16.26 -19.89
N ALA A 331 9.46 17.18 -20.16
CA ALA A 331 9.29 18.17 -21.21
C ALA A 331 9.05 17.45 -22.55
N PRO A 332 8.00 17.81 -23.32
CA PRO A 332 7.63 17.09 -24.53
C PRO A 332 8.81 17.06 -25.49
N ALA A 333 9.24 15.85 -25.85
CA ALA A 333 10.49 15.61 -26.57
C ALA A 333 10.57 16.51 -27.81
N THR A 334 11.54 17.43 -27.81
CA THR A 334 11.63 18.47 -28.84
C THR A 334 12.02 17.85 -30.18
N VAL A 335 11.02 17.64 -31.04
CA VAL A 335 11.18 17.08 -32.38
C VAL A 335 12.07 18.02 -33.20
N LYS A 336 13.36 17.67 -33.24
CA LYS A 336 14.41 18.42 -33.93
C LYS A 336 14.08 18.50 -35.42
N PRO A 337 13.94 19.70 -36.03
CA PRO A 337 13.49 19.81 -37.42
C PRO A 337 14.44 19.08 -38.38
N THR A 338 13.94 18.03 -39.05
CA THR A 338 14.68 17.30 -40.07
C THR A 338 14.82 18.14 -41.33
N ALA A 339 16.01 18.09 -41.94
CA ALA A 339 16.39 19.00 -43.02
C ALA A 339 15.60 18.74 -44.32
N LYS A 340 15.26 19.83 -45.00
CA LYS A 340 14.55 19.86 -46.29
C LYS A 340 15.41 19.29 -47.44
N PRO A 341 14.96 18.27 -48.18
CA PRO A 341 15.63 17.81 -49.40
C PRO A 341 15.61 18.86 -50.53
N ALA A 342 16.67 18.89 -51.35
CA ALA A 342 16.78 19.79 -52.50
C ALA A 342 16.07 19.25 -53.75
N THR A 343 15.77 20.15 -54.70
CA THR A 343 14.91 19.91 -55.87
C THR A 343 15.66 19.51 -57.15
N THR A 344 15.13 18.56 -57.92
CA THR A 344 15.03 18.51 -59.41
C THR A 344 14.30 17.21 -59.81
N LYS A 345 13.60 17.03 -60.93
CA LYS A 345 13.17 17.89 -62.07
C LYS A 345 11.81 17.35 -62.61
N LYS A 346 11.03 18.16 -63.32
CA LYS A 346 9.75 17.79 -63.99
C LYS A 346 9.96 17.61 -65.51
N PRO A 347 9.26 16.69 -66.22
CA PRO A 347 8.02 17.04 -66.98
C PRO A 347 6.84 16.07 -66.66
N THR A 348 5.54 16.44 -66.62
CA THR A 348 4.62 17.00 -67.67
C THR A 348 4.14 15.91 -68.65
N ALA A 349 2.85 15.56 -68.79
CA ALA A 349 1.59 15.98 -68.10
C ALA A 349 0.66 14.75 -67.82
N THR A 350 -0.69 14.67 -67.96
CA THR A 350 -1.78 15.51 -68.54
C THR A 350 -3.17 15.18 -67.92
N THR A 351 -4.25 15.75 -68.48
CA THR A 351 -5.70 15.56 -68.18
C THR A 351 -6.27 14.16 -68.56
N LYS A 352 -7.48 13.69 -68.17
CA LYS A 352 -8.79 14.41 -68.18
C LYS A 352 -9.94 13.70 -67.40
N ALA A 353 -10.95 14.51 -67.04
CA ALA A 353 -12.34 14.29 -66.60
C ALA A 353 -13.05 12.96 -67.06
N THR A 354 -13.82 12.20 -66.25
CA THR A 354 -15.19 12.42 -65.65
C THR A 354 -16.33 11.76 -66.46
N THR A 355 -17.19 10.92 -65.84
CA THR A 355 -18.70 10.92 -65.98
C THR A 355 -19.44 9.80 -65.18
N LYS A 356 -20.63 10.14 -64.66
CA LYS A 356 -21.84 9.31 -64.35
C LYS A 356 -22.94 9.72 -65.39
N PRO A 357 -24.19 9.20 -65.48
CA PRO A 357 -24.91 8.08 -64.83
C PRO A 357 -25.47 7.05 -65.88
N THR A 358 -26.67 6.39 -65.92
CA THR A 358 -27.99 6.48 -65.23
C THR A 358 -28.91 5.25 -65.49
N THR A 359 -29.74 4.84 -64.50
CA THR A 359 -31.10 4.17 -64.65
C THR A 359 -31.20 2.78 -65.37
N THR A 360 -32.29 1.97 -65.39
CA THR A 360 -33.72 2.09 -64.96
C THR A 360 -34.44 0.72 -64.73
N LYS A 361 -35.63 0.75 -64.08
CA LYS A 361 -36.89 -0.04 -64.33
C LYS A 361 -37.26 -1.36 -63.58
N LYS A 362 -38.59 -1.40 -63.27
CA LYS A 362 -39.56 -2.45 -62.83
C LYS A 362 -39.78 -3.56 -63.91
N PRO A 363 -40.65 -4.62 -63.77
CA PRO A 363 -41.83 -4.81 -62.90
C PRO A 363 -41.96 -6.18 -62.14
N SER A 364 -42.63 -6.29 -60.99
CA SER A 364 -44.05 -6.70 -60.72
C SER A 364 -44.50 -8.10 -61.15
N ASN A 365 -45.05 -8.90 -60.22
CA ASN A 365 -46.40 -9.50 -60.32
C ASN A 365 -46.90 -10.14 -59.01
N THR A 366 -48.16 -10.61 -59.02
CA THR A 366 -49.05 -10.72 -57.83
C THR A 366 -49.94 -11.97 -57.91
N MET A 367 -50.26 -12.65 -56.79
CA MET A 367 -51.61 -13.16 -56.45
C MET A 367 -51.70 -13.76 -55.02
N LYS A 368 -52.89 -14.27 -54.62
CA LYS A 368 -53.42 -14.28 -53.23
C LYS A 368 -54.15 -15.64 -52.88
N PRO A 369 -55.06 -15.81 -51.87
CA PRO A 369 -54.80 -16.74 -50.75
C PRO A 369 -55.95 -17.75 -50.38
N THR A 370 -55.70 -18.62 -49.39
CA THR A 370 -56.71 -19.25 -48.50
C THR A 370 -56.08 -19.40 -47.10
N LYS A 371 -56.62 -18.94 -45.95
CA LYS A 371 -57.81 -19.38 -45.16
C LYS A 371 -57.72 -20.87 -44.73
N THR A 372 -58.01 -21.32 -43.50
CA THR A 372 -58.56 -20.74 -42.23
C THR A 372 -57.82 -21.49 -41.06
N ALA A 373 -57.95 -21.30 -39.73
CA ALA A 373 -58.92 -20.68 -38.83
C ALA A 373 -58.30 -20.28 -37.45
N ALA A 374 -59.15 -19.92 -36.47
CA ALA A 374 -58.92 -19.77 -35.01
C ALA A 374 -60.29 -20.07 -34.32
N PRO A 375 -60.72 -19.61 -33.11
CA PRO A 375 -60.14 -18.73 -32.06
C PRO A 375 -59.30 -19.54 -31.03
N ALA A 376 -59.05 -19.22 -29.74
CA ALA A 376 -59.38 -18.11 -28.80
C ALA A 376 -58.25 -18.04 -27.72
N ASP A 377 -58.22 -17.16 -26.70
CA ASP A 377 -59.00 -15.97 -26.32
C ASP A 377 -58.07 -14.98 -25.53
N GLY A 378 -58.48 -13.73 -25.31
CA GLY A 378 -57.84 -12.80 -24.36
C GLY A 378 -56.86 -11.73 -24.93
N SER A 379 -57.00 -10.48 -24.47
CA SER A 379 -56.20 -9.27 -24.78
C SER A 379 -56.65 -8.11 -23.84
N PRO A 380 -55.99 -6.93 -23.69
CA PRO A 380 -54.90 -6.28 -24.48
C PRO A 380 -53.57 -6.07 -23.68
N LYS A 381 -52.36 -5.91 -24.27
CA LYS A 381 -51.77 -4.82 -25.12
C LYS A 381 -51.47 -3.51 -24.33
N PRO A 382 -50.40 -2.70 -24.58
CA PRO A 382 -49.35 -2.78 -25.63
C PRO A 382 -47.87 -2.53 -25.19
N SER A 383 -46.88 -2.91 -26.03
CA SER A 383 -45.86 -2.02 -26.65
C SER A 383 -44.73 -2.81 -27.37
N ALA A 384 -43.86 -2.08 -28.08
CA ALA A 384 -42.56 -2.45 -28.67
C ALA A 384 -42.50 -3.40 -29.89
N THR A 385 -41.47 -3.16 -30.73
CA THR A 385 -41.22 -3.76 -32.06
C THR A 385 -40.12 -4.84 -31.96
N PRO A 386 -40.18 -5.96 -32.71
CA PRO A 386 -39.26 -7.08 -32.51
C PRO A 386 -37.98 -7.03 -33.35
N ARG A 387 -36.91 -7.66 -32.85
CA ARG A 387 -35.91 -8.35 -33.69
C ARG A 387 -35.35 -9.58 -32.96
N ALA A 388 -35.35 -10.72 -33.63
CA ALA A 388 -34.74 -11.96 -33.15
C ALA A 388 -33.66 -12.46 -34.14
N THR A 389 -32.71 -13.24 -33.62
CA THR A 389 -31.96 -14.39 -34.21
C THR A 389 -31.71 -14.45 -35.74
N LYS A 390 -30.63 -15.04 -36.26
CA LYS A 390 -30.08 -16.37 -35.88
C LYS A 390 -28.71 -16.66 -36.53
N ARG A 391 -28.07 -17.73 -36.05
CA ARG A 391 -26.82 -18.35 -36.53
C ARG A 391 -27.05 -19.21 -37.80
N PRO A 392 -26.03 -19.47 -38.64
CA PRO A 392 -25.44 -20.82 -38.74
C PRO A 392 -23.88 -20.78 -38.68
N ALA A 393 -23.09 -21.78 -38.27
CA ALA A 393 -23.17 -23.26 -38.22
C ALA A 393 -22.78 -23.99 -39.54
N LEU A 394 -22.02 -25.11 -39.55
CA LEU A 394 -21.07 -25.67 -38.57
C LEU A 394 -20.20 -26.79 -39.23
N VAL A 395 -18.86 -26.66 -39.19
CA VAL A 395 -17.81 -27.66 -39.55
C VAL A 395 -16.53 -27.22 -38.78
N GLY A 396 -15.55 -28.05 -38.36
CA GLY A 396 -15.38 -29.52 -38.31
C GLY A 396 -13.96 -29.84 -37.76
N PRO A 397 -13.66 -31.07 -37.26
CA PRO A 397 -12.48 -31.31 -36.41
C PRO A 397 -11.30 -32.08 -37.06
N VAL A 398 -10.08 -31.80 -36.57
CA VAL A 398 -8.87 -32.66 -36.66
C VAL A 398 -8.05 -32.45 -35.36
N GLU A 399 -7.41 -33.50 -34.84
CA GLU A 399 -6.60 -33.48 -33.62
C GLU A 399 -5.09 -33.57 -33.89
N MET A 400 -4.29 -32.84 -33.07
CA MET A 400 -2.91 -33.17 -32.65
C MET A 400 -1.80 -33.24 -33.74
N PRO A 401 -0.49 -33.30 -33.39
CA PRO A 401 0.15 -33.16 -32.06
C PRO A 401 1.04 -31.89 -31.94
N GLY A 402 1.62 -31.66 -30.76
CA GLY A 402 2.63 -30.63 -30.52
C GLY A 402 4.09 -31.16 -30.49
N PRO A 403 5.11 -30.28 -30.58
CA PRO A 403 6.52 -30.63 -30.40
C PRO A 403 7.04 -30.40 -28.96
N MET A 404 8.18 -31.02 -28.64
CA MET A 404 8.87 -31.02 -27.33
C MET A 404 10.01 -29.96 -27.22
N PRO A 405 10.54 -29.67 -26.00
CA PRO A 405 11.45 -28.55 -25.76
C PRO A 405 12.94 -28.85 -26.02
N THR A 406 13.77 -27.81 -26.13
CA THR A 406 15.25 -27.82 -26.07
C THR A 406 15.78 -26.37 -26.14
N PRO A 407 17.05 -26.07 -25.75
CA PRO A 407 17.60 -26.21 -24.40
C PRO A 407 18.19 -24.88 -23.86
N THR A 408 18.63 -24.87 -22.60
CA THR A 408 19.44 -23.79 -22.03
C THR A 408 20.80 -23.66 -22.73
N PRO A 409 21.44 -22.48 -22.63
CA PRO A 409 22.78 -22.46 -22.06
C PRO A 409 22.84 -21.62 -20.77
N GLU A 410 23.55 -22.16 -19.80
CA GLU A 410 23.95 -21.52 -18.56
C GLU A 410 25.05 -20.49 -18.84
N VAL A 411 24.88 -19.25 -18.38
CA VAL A 411 25.95 -18.24 -18.36
C VAL A 411 26.04 -17.68 -16.94
N THR A 412 27.09 -18.10 -16.24
CA THR A 412 27.49 -17.53 -14.96
C THR A 412 28.16 -16.19 -15.18
N GLU A 413 27.54 -15.10 -14.75
CA GLU A 413 28.25 -13.85 -14.46
C GLU A 413 27.92 -13.39 -13.04
N GLU A 414 28.89 -13.53 -12.15
CA GLU A 414 28.96 -12.74 -10.93
C GLU A 414 29.22 -11.28 -11.32
N ASN A 415 28.24 -10.40 -11.12
CA ASN A 415 28.39 -8.96 -11.32
C ASN A 415 27.84 -8.22 -10.10
N GLU A 416 28.73 -7.91 -9.16
CA GLU A 416 28.47 -6.87 -8.15
C GLU A 416 28.31 -5.53 -8.87
N ALA A 417 27.12 -4.91 -8.82
CA ALA A 417 26.85 -3.65 -9.49
C ALA A 417 25.97 -2.72 -8.63
N GLU A 418 26.63 -1.71 -8.07
CA GLU A 418 26.14 -0.42 -7.56
C GLU A 418 24.63 -0.29 -7.24
N ASN A 419 24.30 -0.34 -5.94
CA ASN A 419 23.06 0.27 -5.45
C ASN A 419 23.09 1.79 -5.71
N GLY A 420 21.98 2.37 -6.14
CA GLY A 420 21.92 3.69 -6.77
C GLY A 420 22.13 4.87 -5.81
N LYS A 421 23.38 5.15 -5.41
CA LYS A 421 23.75 6.27 -4.53
C LYS A 421 24.93 7.04 -5.10
N THR A 422 24.67 8.17 -5.74
CA THR A 422 25.67 9.04 -6.39
C THR A 422 26.57 9.77 -5.36
N SER A 423 27.48 9.02 -4.72
CA SER A 423 28.24 9.48 -3.54
C SER A 423 29.73 9.16 -3.57
N ASN A 424 30.31 8.85 -4.73
CA ASN A 424 31.72 8.39 -4.84
C ASN A 424 32.75 9.45 -4.39
N GLY A 425 32.37 10.73 -4.27
CA GLY A 425 33.16 11.76 -3.57
C GLY A 425 32.92 11.79 -2.05
N THR A 426 31.66 11.94 -1.62
CA THR A 426 31.28 12.10 -0.21
C THR A 426 31.56 10.86 0.64
N ALA A 427 31.20 9.67 0.16
CA ALA A 427 31.46 8.42 0.86
C ALA A 427 32.97 8.18 1.04
N ALA A 428 33.79 8.48 0.03
CA ALA A 428 35.25 8.36 0.12
C ALA A 428 35.84 9.28 1.20
N VAL A 429 35.35 10.53 1.32
CA VAL A 429 35.77 11.45 2.38
C VAL A 429 35.35 10.96 3.77
N VAL A 430 34.10 10.49 3.94
CA VAL A 430 33.62 9.94 5.22
C VAL A 430 34.41 8.69 5.62
N ILE A 431 34.66 7.76 4.68
CA ILE A 431 35.48 6.57 4.92
C ILE A 431 36.91 6.96 5.30
N ALA A 432 37.52 7.93 4.61
CA ALA A 432 38.87 8.42 4.95
C ALA A 432 38.93 9.01 6.37
N VAL A 433 37.94 9.81 6.77
CA VAL A 433 37.83 10.37 8.13
C VAL A 433 37.65 9.26 9.17
N VAL A 434 36.77 8.29 8.93
CA VAL A 434 36.55 7.15 9.84
C VAL A 434 37.81 6.29 9.98
N VAL A 435 38.51 5.99 8.89
CA VAL A 435 39.80 5.27 8.92
C VAL A 435 40.84 6.05 9.73
N LEU A 436 40.93 7.37 9.56
CA LEU A 436 41.88 8.21 10.30
C LEU A 436 41.56 8.25 11.80
N ILE A 437 40.28 8.33 12.17
CA ILE A 437 39.81 8.21 13.56
C ILE A 437 40.16 6.83 14.15
N LEU A 438 39.93 5.74 13.40
CA LEU A 438 40.26 4.37 13.84
C LEU A 438 41.78 4.16 14.01
N LEU A 439 42.61 4.75 13.14
CA LEU A 439 44.06 4.75 13.28
C LEU A 439 44.52 5.53 14.52
N CYS A 440 43.95 6.71 14.77
CA CYS A 440 44.21 7.49 15.98
C CYS A 440 43.78 6.72 17.25
N ALA A 441 42.60 6.11 17.27
CA ALA A 441 42.12 5.30 18.38
C ALA A 441 43.04 4.08 18.63
N SER A 442 43.48 3.41 17.56
CA SER A 442 44.42 2.28 17.62
C SER A 442 45.79 2.70 18.19
N ALA A 443 46.31 3.85 17.77
CA ALA A 443 47.56 4.42 18.30
C ALA A 443 47.44 4.79 19.80
N VAL A 444 46.30 5.35 20.22
CA VAL A 444 46.01 5.64 21.64
C VAL A 444 45.90 4.36 22.46
N LEU A 445 45.22 3.32 21.96
CA LEU A 445 45.13 2.01 22.63
C LEU A 445 46.51 1.36 22.77
N TRP A 446 47.32 1.36 21.70
CA TRP A 446 48.70 0.86 21.73
C TRP A 446 49.57 1.61 22.75
N TYR A 447 49.46 2.95 22.80
CA TYR A 447 50.17 3.77 23.79
C TYR A 447 49.75 3.46 25.24
N LEU A 448 48.46 3.25 25.49
CA LEU A 448 47.92 2.91 26.81
C LEU A 448 48.27 1.47 27.24
N GLN A 449 48.33 0.54 26.29
CA GLN A 449 48.81 -0.83 26.50
C GLN A 449 50.32 -0.85 26.78
N LYS A 450 51.13 -0.10 26.02
CA LYS A 450 52.59 0.07 26.24
C LYS A 450 52.92 0.74 27.59
N LYS A 451 51.98 1.47 28.18
CA LYS A 451 52.05 2.00 29.56
C LYS A 451 51.34 1.17 30.61
N GLY A 452 50.94 -0.07 30.29
CA GLY A 452 50.36 -1.04 31.22
C GLY A 452 48.99 -0.66 31.79
N LYS A 453 48.30 0.33 31.23
CA LYS A 453 47.06 0.89 31.80
C LYS A 453 45.79 0.15 31.42
N ILE A 454 45.81 -0.64 30.35
CA ILE A 454 44.66 -1.39 29.82
C ILE A 454 45.13 -2.80 29.41
N ARG A 455 44.31 -3.82 29.69
CA ARG A 455 44.43 -5.16 29.10
C ARG A 455 43.19 -5.43 28.24
N LEU A 456 43.33 -5.42 26.91
CA LEU A 456 42.20 -5.46 25.98
C LEU A 456 41.36 -6.76 26.08
N GLU A 457 41.98 -7.88 26.44
CA GLU A 457 41.30 -9.19 26.65
C GLU A 457 40.06 -9.07 27.54
N LYS A 458 40.15 -8.28 28.63
CA LYS A 458 39.06 -8.09 29.59
C LYS A 458 37.91 -7.21 29.06
N LEU A 459 38.12 -6.48 27.96
CA LEU A 459 37.08 -5.69 27.29
C LEU A 459 36.32 -6.55 26.27
N PHE A 460 37.03 -7.27 25.39
CA PHE A 460 36.39 -8.15 24.40
C PHE A 460 35.55 -9.27 25.03
N VAL A 461 36.03 -9.88 26.13
CA VAL A 461 35.24 -10.86 26.91
C VAL A 461 33.96 -10.24 27.49
N ARG A 462 33.96 -8.94 27.79
CA ARG A 462 32.81 -8.24 28.38
C ARG A 462 31.78 -7.80 27.33
N ALA A 463 32.24 -7.45 26.12
CA ALA A 463 31.38 -7.19 24.95
C ALA A 463 30.67 -8.47 24.50
N LYS A 464 31.42 -9.53 24.15
CA LYS A 464 30.87 -10.81 23.69
C LYS A 464 29.85 -11.44 24.67
N LYS A 465 29.99 -11.16 25.98
CA LYS A 465 29.06 -11.61 27.05
C LYS A 465 27.83 -10.71 27.25
N LYS A 466 27.77 -9.52 26.64
CA LYS A 466 26.53 -8.76 26.42
C LYS A 466 25.78 -9.27 25.20
N ASP A 467 26.49 -9.44 24.07
CA ASP A 467 25.87 -9.80 22.79
C ASP A 467 25.21 -11.19 22.84
N ASP A 468 25.90 -12.17 23.44
CA ASP A 468 25.36 -13.51 23.71
C ASP A 468 24.12 -13.48 24.63
N LYS A 469 24.04 -12.54 25.59
CA LYS A 469 22.85 -12.33 26.42
C LYS A 469 21.69 -11.73 25.63
N LEU A 470 21.95 -10.72 24.79
CA LEU A 470 20.93 -10.06 23.98
C LEU A 470 20.35 -11.03 22.94
N TYR A 471 21.20 -11.81 22.27
CA TYR A 471 20.79 -12.87 21.35
C TYR A 471 19.93 -13.94 22.04
N LYS A 472 20.32 -14.42 23.22
CA LYS A 472 19.52 -15.37 24.01
C LYS A 472 18.19 -14.76 24.48
N ALA A 473 18.15 -13.47 24.81
CA ALA A 473 16.92 -12.77 25.17
C ALA A 473 15.95 -12.63 23.97
N LYS A 474 16.42 -12.12 22.80
CA LYS A 474 15.58 -12.07 21.57
C LYS A 474 15.09 -13.47 21.18
N LYS A 475 15.95 -14.51 21.24
CA LYS A 475 15.54 -15.90 20.96
C LYS A 475 14.46 -16.41 21.93
N HIS A 476 14.62 -16.16 23.24
CA HIS A 476 13.61 -16.56 24.24
C HIS A 476 12.28 -15.80 24.07
N ARG A 477 12.30 -14.50 23.72
CA ARG A 477 11.09 -13.73 23.41
C ARG A 477 10.37 -14.34 22.20
N LYS A 478 11.09 -14.68 21.12
CA LYS A 478 10.49 -15.31 19.92
C LYS A 478 9.90 -16.69 20.19
N THR A 479 10.55 -17.53 21.01
CA THR A 479 9.99 -18.82 21.44
C THR A 479 8.74 -18.66 22.33
N GLU A 480 8.74 -17.67 23.25
CA GLU A 480 7.57 -17.40 24.10
C GLU A 480 6.39 -16.82 23.31
N LEU A 481 6.63 -15.97 22.29
CA LEU A 481 5.58 -15.53 21.36
C LEU A 481 4.96 -16.73 20.63
N HIS A 482 5.77 -17.65 20.11
CA HIS A 482 5.28 -18.85 19.43
C HIS A 482 4.48 -19.76 20.37
N ARG A 483 4.92 -19.91 21.64
CA ARG A 483 4.19 -20.64 22.68
C ARG A 483 2.83 -19.99 23.00
N ARG A 484 2.76 -18.65 23.02
CA ARG A 484 1.50 -17.90 23.20
C ARG A 484 0.58 -18.03 21.98
N TYR A 485 1.13 -18.03 20.77
CA TYR A 485 0.39 -18.29 19.53
C TYR A 485 -0.25 -19.69 19.54
N GLU A 486 0.52 -20.74 19.86
CA GLU A 486 -0.04 -22.10 20.04
C GLU A 486 -1.16 -22.14 21.09
N GLN A 487 -1.01 -21.41 22.21
CA GLN A 487 -2.03 -21.35 23.25
C GLN A 487 -3.31 -20.63 22.77
N ARG A 488 -3.17 -19.55 22.00
CA ARG A 488 -4.30 -18.88 21.32
C ARG A 488 -5.03 -19.84 20.37
N GLU A 489 -4.31 -20.60 19.53
CA GLU A 489 -4.93 -21.58 18.61
C GLU A 489 -5.58 -22.76 19.34
N LYS A 490 -4.94 -23.29 20.39
CA LYS A 490 -5.52 -24.33 21.25
C LYS A 490 -6.77 -23.83 21.99
N TYR A 491 -6.82 -22.55 22.36
CA TYR A 491 -8.01 -21.91 22.93
C TYR A 491 -9.12 -21.70 21.88
N LYS A 492 -8.82 -21.14 20.71
CA LYS A 492 -9.77 -21.01 19.57
C LYS A 492 -10.41 -22.35 19.23
N THR A 493 -9.60 -23.40 19.12
CA THR A 493 -10.06 -24.77 18.82
C THR A 493 -11.02 -25.29 19.89
N ARG A 494 -10.72 -25.10 21.18
CA ARG A 494 -11.61 -25.47 22.29
C ARG A 494 -12.92 -24.66 22.28
N LYS A 495 -12.86 -23.35 22.01
CA LYS A 495 -14.06 -22.50 21.87
C LYS A 495 -14.94 -22.95 20.69
N LYS A 496 -14.34 -23.35 19.56
CA LYS A 496 -15.04 -23.89 18.37
C LYS A 496 -15.64 -25.28 18.61
N TYR A 497 -15.07 -26.08 19.52
CA TYR A 497 -15.64 -27.37 19.95
C TYR A 497 -16.79 -27.19 20.95
N ASN A 498 -16.66 -26.29 21.93
CA ASN A 498 -17.72 -25.98 22.89
C ASN A 498 -18.92 -25.21 22.28
N LYS A 499 -18.79 -24.61 21.09
CA LYS A 499 -19.93 -24.07 20.31
C LYS A 499 -20.58 -25.11 19.37
N LYS A 500 -20.17 -26.39 19.46
CA LYS A 500 -20.73 -27.55 18.72
C LYS A 500 -21.30 -28.63 19.67
N ARG A 501 -21.48 -28.28 20.95
CA ARG A 501 -22.15 -29.04 22.00
C ARG A 501 -23.24 -28.17 22.60
#